data_AF-U5CP14-F1
#
_entry.id   AF-U5CP14-F1
#
_cell.length_a   1.000
_cell.length_b   1.000
_cell.length_c   1.000
_cell.angle_alpha   90.00
_cell.angle_beta   90.00
_cell.angle_gamma   90.00
#
_symmetry.space_group_name_H-M   'P 1'
#
loop_
_entity.id
_entity.type
_entity.pdbx_description
1 polymer ?
#
loop_
_entity_poly.entity_id
_entity_poly.type
_entity_poly.pdbx_seq_one_letter_code
_entity_poly.pdbx_strand_id
1 'polypeptide(L)'
;MPQTPIQPANIHPVTPQEFATKIAHTLMVLTQVIGSIIMPLAGFILTVSIIMFILGSIFHASTLRRAGAGGMIGVVVGVLLYYAIPTILGVLQIAAQSFK
;
A
#
# COMPACT_ATOMS: atom_id res chain seq x y z
N MET A 1 36.30 39.82 16.63
CA MET A 1 35.49 39.49 15.45
C MET A 1 34.05 39.30 15.94
N PRO A 2 33.04 40.02 15.42
CA PRO A 2 31.66 39.83 15.83
C PRO A 2 31.13 38.47 15.32
N GLN A 3 30.54 37.68 16.21
CA GLN A 3 29.89 36.42 15.83
C GLN A 3 28.50 36.70 15.26
N THR A 4 28.28 36.31 14.01
CA THR A 4 26.95 36.29 13.40
C THR A 4 26.07 35.29 14.13
N PRO A 5 24.85 35.66 14.56
CA PRO A 5 23.92 34.70 15.14
C PRO A 5 23.57 33.67 14.06
N ILE A 6 23.83 32.40 14.35
CA ILE A 6 23.36 31.29 13.52
C ILE A 6 21.84 31.26 13.72
N GLN A 7 21.08 31.99 12.91
CA GLN A 7 19.64 31.78 12.86
C GLN A 7 19.41 30.32 12.45
N PRO A 8 18.68 29.50 13.22
CA PRO A 8 18.22 28.21 12.71
C PRO A 8 17.24 28.53 11.57
N ALA A 9 17.74 28.48 10.34
CA ALA A 9 17.14 29.08 9.15
C ALA A 9 15.80 28.47 8.69
N ASN A 10 15.13 27.64 9.51
CA ASN A 10 13.93 26.94 9.08
C ASN A 10 13.03 26.43 10.21
N ILE A 11 12.90 27.16 11.32
CA ILE A 11 11.93 26.81 12.37
C ILE A 11 10.82 27.86 12.36
N HIS A 12 9.72 27.55 11.68
CA HIS A 12 8.49 28.36 11.69
C HIS A 12 7.33 27.55 12.29
N PRO A 13 6.41 28.18 13.03
CA PRO A 13 5.23 27.51 13.55
C PRO A 13 4.39 26.95 12.41
N VAL A 14 4.17 25.63 12.42
CA VAL A 14 3.25 24.95 11.51
C VAL A 14 1.85 24.96 12.09
N THR A 15 0.87 25.35 11.28
CA THR A 15 -0.53 25.25 11.69
C THR A 15 -0.98 23.77 11.73
N PRO A 16 -1.97 23.40 12.55
CA PRO A 16 -2.53 22.05 12.55
C PRO A 16 -3.02 21.58 11.16
N GLN A 17 -3.52 22.53 10.35
CA GLN A 17 -3.98 22.29 8.98
C GLN A 17 -2.80 21.97 8.05
N GLU A 18 -1.70 22.69 8.18
CA GLU A 18 -0.49 22.45 7.40
C GLU A 18 0.14 21.10 7.74
N PHE A 19 0.17 20.73 9.02
CA PHE A 19 0.61 19.42 9.46
C PHE A 19 -0.25 18.30 8.87
N ALA A 20 -1.58 18.40 8.99
CA ALA A 20 -2.51 17.40 8.44
C ALA A 20 -2.34 17.22 6.93
N THR A 21 -2.13 18.32 6.19
CA THR A 21 -1.94 18.29 4.74
C THR A 21 -0.64 17.60 4.34
N LYS A 22 0.47 17.89 5.04
CA LYS A 22 1.77 17.24 4.78
C LYS A 22 1.73 15.74 5.09
N ILE A 23 1.06 15.34 6.18
CA ILE A 23 0.86 13.92 6.53
C ILE A 23 0.01 13.21 5.47
N ALA A 24 -1.12 13.79 5.06
CA ALA A 24 -1.98 13.22 4.02
C ALA A 24 -1.24 13.07 2.69
N HIS A 25 -0.45 14.07 2.29
CA HIS A 25 0.38 14.02 1.09
C HIS A 25 1.42 12.89 1.18
N THR A 26 2.08 12.74 2.33
CA THR A 26 3.09 11.69 2.54
C THR A 26 2.47 10.30 2.44
N LEU A 27 1.30 10.10 3.04
CA LEU A 27 0.55 8.84 2.96
C LEU A 27 0.13 8.54 1.51
N MET A 28 -0.26 9.56 0.74
CA MET A 28 -0.66 9.41 -0.66
C MET A 28 0.52 9.04 -1.57
N VAL A 29 1.70 9.64 -1.35
CA VAL A 29 2.92 9.26 -2.07
C VAL A 29 3.32 7.83 -1.74
N LEU A 30 3.23 7.43 -0.46
CA LEU A 30 3.52 6.08 -0.04
C LEU A 30 2.59 5.06 -0.70
N THR A 31 1.28 5.33 -0.73
CA THR A 31 0.33 4.43 -1.39
C THR A 31 0.56 4.34 -2.89
N GLN A 32 0.93 5.45 -3.55
CA GLN A 32 1.25 5.46 -4.97
C GLN A 32 2.51 4.62 -5.30
N VAL A 33 3.57 4.74 -4.49
CA VAL A 33 4.81 3.96 -4.66
C VAL A 33 4.57 2.48 -4.40
N ILE A 34 3.80 2.14 -3.36
CA ILE A 34 3.44 0.74 -3.08
C ILE A 34 2.56 0.20 -4.22
N GLY A 35 1.63 1.00 -4.73
CA GLY A 35 0.72 0.64 -5.80
C GLY A 35 1.39 0.28 -7.12
N SER A 36 2.47 0.99 -7.48
CA SER A 36 3.24 0.71 -8.70
C SER A 36 3.96 -0.65 -8.66
N ILE A 37 4.14 -1.22 -7.46
CA ILE A 37 4.81 -2.51 -7.25
C ILE A 37 3.80 -3.65 -7.04
N ILE A 38 2.72 -3.40 -6.29
CA ILE A 38 1.74 -4.42 -5.93
C ILE A 38 1.02 -4.97 -7.17
N MET A 39 0.57 -4.12 -8.09
CA MET A 39 -0.20 -4.59 -9.26
C MET A 39 0.63 -5.49 -10.20
N PRO A 40 1.88 -5.13 -10.57
CA PRO A 40 2.76 -6.04 -11.31
C PRO A 40 3.04 -7.34 -10.59
N LEU A 41 3.30 -7.31 -9.27
CA LEU A 41 3.52 -8.52 -8.47
C LEU A 41 2.29 -9.43 -8.44
N ALA A 42 1.11 -8.84 -8.25
CA ALA A 42 -0.16 -9.57 -8.28
C ALA A 42 -0.36 -10.27 -9.63
N GLY A 43 -0.09 -9.57 -10.75
CA GLY A 43 -0.16 -10.14 -12.09
C GLY A 43 0.83 -11.30 -12.30
N PHE A 44 2.07 -11.15 -11.80
CA PHE A 44 3.07 -12.21 -11.86
C PHE A 44 2.65 -13.46 -11.08
N ILE A 45 2.27 -13.29 -9.81
CA ILE A 45 1.84 -14.40 -8.95
C ILE A 45 0.59 -15.06 -9.54
N LEU A 46 -0.36 -14.28 -10.07
CA LEU A 46 -1.56 -14.81 -10.70
C LEU A 46 -1.22 -15.68 -11.92
N THR A 47 -0.28 -15.22 -12.75
CA THR A 47 0.17 -15.96 -13.93
C THR A 47 0.79 -17.31 -13.54
N VAL A 48 1.72 -17.29 -12.58
CA VAL A 48 2.34 -18.52 -12.05
C VAL A 48 1.27 -19.45 -11.45
N SER A 49 0.31 -18.89 -10.72
CA SER A 49 -0.77 -19.65 -10.08
C SER A 49 -1.70 -20.32 -11.10
N ILE A 50 -2.03 -19.64 -12.20
CA ILE A 50 -2.81 -20.19 -13.31
C ILE A 50 -2.04 -21.33 -13.98
N ILE A 51 -0.75 -21.14 -14.26
CA ILE A 51 0.10 -22.20 -14.85
C ILE A 51 0.11 -23.43 -13.95
N MET A 52 0.34 -23.25 -12.64
CA MET A 52 0.31 -24.36 -11.68
C MET A 52 -1.06 -25.05 -11.63
N PHE A 53 -2.15 -24.29 -11.70
CA PHE A 53 -3.50 -24.85 -11.72
C PHE A 53 -3.77 -25.70 -12.97
N ILE A 54 -3.39 -25.18 -14.15
CA ILE A 54 -3.55 -25.88 -15.43
C ILE A 54 -2.69 -27.14 -15.47
N LEU A 55 -1.40 -27.03 -15.16
CA LEU A 55 -0.48 -28.19 -15.15
C LEU A 55 -0.93 -29.23 -14.12
N GLY A 56 -1.32 -28.79 -12.92
CA GLY A 56 -1.85 -29.68 -11.90
C GLY A 56 -3.13 -30.40 -12.32
N SER A 57 -3.95 -29.77 -13.18
CA SER A 57 -5.16 -30.38 -13.72
C SER A 57 -4.85 -31.38 -14.83
N ILE A 58 -3.95 -31.06 -15.75
CA ILE A 58 -3.53 -31.95 -16.87
C ILE A 58 -2.83 -33.20 -16.33
N PHE A 59 -1.87 -33.03 -15.43
CA PHE A 59 -1.09 -34.14 -14.87
C PHE A 59 -1.78 -34.83 -13.68
N HIS A 60 -3.03 -34.48 -13.37
CA HIS A 60 -3.78 -35.01 -12.22
C HIS A 60 -3.05 -34.84 -10.87
N ALA A 61 -2.12 -33.88 -10.80
CA ALA A 61 -1.34 -33.57 -9.61
C ALA A 61 -2.14 -32.64 -8.68
N SER A 62 -2.89 -33.25 -7.75
CA SER A 62 -3.78 -32.55 -6.84
C SER A 62 -3.08 -31.47 -5.99
N THR A 63 -1.85 -31.72 -5.53
CA THR A 63 -1.04 -30.75 -4.78
C THR A 63 -0.72 -29.51 -5.61
N LEU A 64 -0.29 -29.70 -6.86
CA LEU A 64 0.08 -28.62 -7.77
C LEU A 64 -1.16 -27.77 -8.13
N ARG A 65 -2.28 -28.45 -8.41
CA ARG A 65 -3.57 -27.79 -8.68
C ARG A 65 -4.04 -26.97 -7.48
N ARG A 66 -3.96 -27.53 -6.26
CA ARG A 66 -4.34 -26.83 -5.02
C ARG A 66 -3.44 -25.63 -4.75
N ALA A 67 -2.13 -25.74 -5.00
CA ALA A 67 -1.21 -24.62 -4.87
C ALA A 67 -1.55 -23.48 -5.86
N GLY A 68 -1.84 -23.81 -7.12
CA GLY A 68 -2.33 -22.83 -8.10
C GLY A 68 -3.65 -22.17 -7.68
N ALA A 69 -4.63 -22.95 -7.21
CA ALA A 69 -5.89 -22.41 -6.70
C ALA A 69 -5.69 -21.49 -5.48
N GLY A 70 -4.83 -21.91 -4.54
CA GLY A 70 -4.49 -21.11 -3.36
C GLY A 70 -3.80 -19.81 -3.73
N GLY A 71 -2.87 -19.83 -4.69
CA GLY A 71 -2.21 -18.63 -5.20
C GLY A 71 -3.18 -17.65 -5.87
N MET A 72 -4.13 -18.14 -6.67
CA MET A 72 -5.18 -17.30 -7.25
C MET A 72 -6.05 -16.62 -6.18
N ILE A 73 -6.51 -17.38 -5.17
CA ILE A 73 -7.28 -16.84 -4.04
C ILE A 73 -6.44 -15.82 -3.27
N GLY A 74 -5.17 -16.12 -3.01
CA GLY A 74 -4.24 -15.23 -2.32
C GLY A 74 -4.06 -13.90 -3.04
N VAL A 75 -3.95 -13.90 -4.37
CA VAL A 75 -3.87 -12.67 -5.17
C VAL A 75 -5.17 -11.87 -5.06
N VAL A 76 -6.33 -12.50 -5.19
CA VAL A 76 -7.62 -11.80 -5.07
C VAL A 76 -7.75 -11.12 -3.70
N VAL A 77 -7.44 -11.85 -2.61
CA VAL A 77 -7.47 -11.29 -1.26
C VAL A 77 -6.45 -10.15 -1.10
N GLY A 78 -5.22 -10.33 -1.56
CA GLY A 78 -4.18 -9.31 -1.48
C GLY A 78 -4.54 -8.02 -2.22
N VAL A 79 -5.12 -8.14 -3.42
CA VAL A 79 -5.58 -7.00 -4.21
C VAL A 79 -6.76 -6.30 -3.53
N LEU A 80 -7.71 -7.05 -2.97
CA LEU A 80 -8.83 -6.47 -2.21
C LEU A 80 -8.33 -5.68 -0.99
N LEU A 81 -7.36 -6.22 -0.24
CA LEU A 81 -6.76 -5.52 0.89
C LEU A 81 -6.03 -4.25 0.47
N TYR A 82 -5.32 -4.29 -0.66
CA TYR A 82 -4.68 -3.11 -1.23
C TYR A 82 -5.70 -2.01 -1.55
N TYR A 83 -6.82 -2.36 -2.20
CA TYR A 83 -7.89 -1.42 -2.48
C TYR A 83 -8.67 -0.95 -1.24
N ALA A 84 -8.54 -1.65 -0.11
CA ALA A 84 -9.14 -1.21 1.15
C ALA A 84 -8.33 -0.10 1.85
N ILE A 85 -7.06 0.11 1.49
CA ILE A 85 -6.19 1.11 2.12
C ILE A 85 -6.78 2.53 2.07
N PRO A 86 -7.26 3.06 0.92
CA PRO A 86 -7.86 4.40 0.88
C PRO A 86 -9.06 4.55 1.81
N THR A 87 -9.89 3.51 1.92
CA THR A 87 -11.05 3.49 2.81
C THR A 87 -10.62 3.57 4.27
N ILE A 88 -9.61 2.79 4.67
CA ILE A 88 -9.04 2.83 6.03
C ILE A 88 -8.48 4.23 6.33
N LEU A 89 -7.72 4.82 5.39
CA LEU A 89 -7.18 6.17 5.54
C LEU A 89 -8.29 7.22 5.67
N GLY A 90 -9.37 7.11 4.91
CA GLY A 90 -10.53 8.00 5.00
C GLY A 90 -11.21 7.94 6.37
N VAL A 91 -11.42 6.73 6.91
CA VAL A 91 -11.99 6.56 8.27
C VAL A 91 -11.08 7.18 9.33
N LEU A 92 -9.76 6.99 9.22
CA LEU A 92 -8.79 7.59 10.14
C LEU A 92 -8.80 9.12 10.09
N GLN A 93 -8.94 9.71 8.89
CA GLN A 93 -9.05 11.16 8.75
C GLN A 93 -10.31 11.71 9.42
N ILE A 94 -11.47 11.04 9.27
CA ILE A 94 -12.73 11.43 9.92
C ILE A 94 -12.58 11.34 11.44
N ALA A 95 -12.06 10.21 11.95
CA ALA A 95 -11.85 10.01 13.39
C ALA A 95 -10.90 11.07 13.97
N ALA A 96 -9.83 11.44 13.26
CA ALA A 96 -8.90 12.48 13.68
C ALA A 96 -9.54 13.87 13.78
N GLN A 97 -10.58 14.17 12.99
CA GLN A 97 -11.33 15.42 13.11
C GLN A 97 -12.24 15.46 14.34
N SER A 98 -12.68 14.31 14.84
CA SER A 98 -13.50 14.23 16.06
C SER A 98 -12.75 14.54 17.36
N PHE A 99 -11.42 14.61 17.32
CA PHE A 99 -10.57 14.99 18.45
C PHE A 99 -10.14 16.48 18.40
N LYS A 100 -10.72 17.27 17.50
CA LYS A 100 -10.61 18.73 17.50
C LYS A 100 -11.69 19.38 18.34
#